data_AF-A0A830C937-F1
#
_entry.id   AF-A0A830C937-F1
#
_cell.length_a   1.000
_cell.length_b   1.000
_cell.length_c   1.000
_cell.angle_alpha   90.00
_cell.angle_beta   90.00
_cell.angle_gamma   90.00
#
_symmetry.space_group_name_H-M   'P 1'
#
loop_
_entity.id
_entity.type
_entity.pdbx_description
1 polymer ?
#
loop_
_entity_poly.entity_id
_entity_poly.type
_entity_poly.pdbx_seq_one_letter_code
_entity_poly.pdbx_strand_id
1 'polypeptide(L)'
;MKLITRILDPNPLKRITIPEILADEWFKKDFKPPVFDEKEDTNLDDVEAVFKDSEELHVTEKKEEQPAAMNTFELISMSKGLNLGNLFDAEQGYKRETRFTSKCPANKIINKIEQAAKPLDFGVQKKNYKMRLENLKAGRKGNLNVATEVS
;
A
#
# COMPACT_ATOMS: atom_id res chain seq x y z
N MET A 1 -7.15 0.65 31.18
CA MET A 1 -7.82 0.62 29.86
C MET A 1 -9.13 1.42 29.89
N LYS A 2 -9.06 2.74 30.10
CA LYS A 2 -10.27 3.59 30.23
C LYS A 2 -10.69 4.28 28.92
N LEU A 3 -9.75 4.52 28.00
CA LEU A 3 -10.04 5.22 26.75
C LEU A 3 -10.85 4.37 25.77
N ILE A 4 -10.46 3.09 25.55
CA ILE A 4 -11.13 2.18 24.61
C ILE A 4 -12.62 2.02 24.94
N THR A 5 -12.97 1.87 26.22
CA THR A 5 -14.37 1.73 26.65
C THR A 5 -15.21 2.97 26.36
N ARG A 6 -14.60 4.16 26.37
CA ARG A 6 -15.28 5.42 26.04
C ARG A 6 -15.43 5.63 24.53
N ILE A 7 -14.46 5.15 23.75
CA ILE A 7 -14.51 5.14 22.27
C ILE A 7 -15.59 4.17 21.78
N LEU A 8 -15.70 3.00 22.41
CA LEU A 8 -16.65 1.95 22.06
C LEU A 8 -18.00 2.08 22.79
N ASP A 9 -18.34 3.26 23.32
CA ASP A 9 -19.65 3.48 23.93
C ASP A 9 -20.75 3.30 22.85
N PRO A 10 -21.72 2.37 23.06
CA PRO A 10 -22.78 2.13 22.10
C PRO A 10 -23.74 3.32 21.97
N ASN A 11 -23.85 4.17 23.00
CA ASN A 11 -24.65 5.37 22.97
C ASN A 11 -23.83 6.53 22.35
N PRO A 12 -24.20 7.03 21.15
CA PRO A 12 -23.45 8.09 20.48
C PRO A 12 -23.40 9.40 21.26
N LEU A 13 -24.39 9.67 22.13
CA LEU A 13 -24.43 10.88 22.96
C LEU A 13 -23.48 10.83 24.15
N LYS A 14 -23.05 9.62 24.55
CA LYS A 14 -22.12 9.39 25.68
C LYS A 14 -20.73 8.97 25.22
N ARG A 15 -20.58 8.63 23.95
CA ARG A 15 -19.31 8.32 23.32
C ARG A 15 -18.39 9.53 23.38
N ILE A 16 -17.14 9.28 23.77
CA ILE A 16 -16.10 10.30 23.82
C ILE A 16 -15.93 10.97 22.45
N THR A 17 -15.80 12.29 22.48
CA THR A 17 -15.59 13.12 21.29
C THR A 17 -14.11 13.16 20.90
N ILE A 18 -13.81 13.54 19.65
CA ILE A 18 -12.41 13.69 19.20
C ILE A 18 -11.61 14.65 20.11
N PRO A 19 -12.10 15.86 20.48
CA PRO A 19 -11.38 16.74 21.40
C PRO A 19 -11.05 16.10 22.75
N GLU A 20 -11.98 15.31 23.31
CA GLU A 20 -11.76 14.60 24.57
C GLU A 20 -10.77 13.43 24.43
N ILE A 21 -10.72 12.75 23.28
CA ILE A 21 -9.69 11.74 22.98
C ILE A 21 -8.32 12.40 22.92
N LEU A 22 -8.19 13.51 22.20
CA LEU A 22 -6.93 14.27 22.09
C LEU A 22 -6.45 14.79 23.45
N ALA A 23 -7.37 15.03 24.39
CA ALA A 23 -7.07 15.45 25.75
C ALA A 23 -6.68 14.30 26.69
N ASP A 24 -6.98 13.04 26.36
CA ASP A 24 -6.77 11.87 27.21
C ASP A 24 -5.27 11.57 27.43
N GLU A 25 -4.89 11.30 28.68
CA GLU A 25 -3.50 11.03 29.08
C GLU A 25 -2.88 9.82 28.38
N TRP A 26 -3.68 8.80 28.06
CA TRP A 26 -3.18 7.65 27.31
C TRP A 26 -2.90 8.00 25.86
N PHE A 27 -3.75 8.85 25.25
CA PHE A 27 -3.59 9.27 23.86
C PHE A 27 -2.39 10.21 23.68
N LYS A 28 -2.14 11.11 24.63
CA LYS A 28 -1.01 12.05 24.57
C LYS A 28 0.36 11.38 24.74
N LYS A 29 0.41 10.19 25.35
CA LYS A 29 1.66 9.49 25.62
C LYS A 29 2.38 9.19 24.31
N ASP A 30 3.54 9.81 24.12
CA ASP A 30 4.40 9.70 22.92
C ASP A 30 3.74 10.16 21.59
N PHE A 31 2.60 10.86 21.66
CA PHE A 31 1.92 11.37 20.48
C PHE A 31 2.64 12.61 19.93
N LYS A 32 2.98 12.57 18.64
CA LYS A 32 3.51 13.70 17.88
C LYS A 32 2.48 14.06 16.79
N PRO A 33 1.79 15.21 16.90
CA PRO A 33 0.87 15.64 15.85
C PRO A 33 1.62 15.73 14.51
N PRO A 34 1.05 15.22 13.41
CA PRO A 34 1.60 15.50 12.09
C PRO A 34 1.53 17.02 11.84
N VAL A 35 2.67 17.62 11.49
CA VAL A 35 2.74 19.00 11.02
C VAL A 35 2.54 18.96 9.52
N PHE A 36 1.48 19.59 9.03
CA PHE A 36 1.25 19.78 7.61
C PHE A 36 1.62 21.23 7.28
N ASP A 37 2.67 21.42 6.48
CA ASP A 37 3.01 22.74 5.95
C ASP A 37 2.03 23.05 4.80
N GLU A 38 1.00 23.85 5.07
CA GLU A 38 -0.01 24.25 4.08
C GLU A 38 0.49 25.33 3.10
N LYS A 39 1.80 25.38 2.80
CA LYS A 39 2.35 26.41 1.90
C LYS A 39 3.33 25.81 0.92
N GLU A 40 2.79 25.27 -0.16
CA GLU A 40 3.52 25.21 -1.41
C GLU A 40 2.55 25.64 -2.52
N ASP A 41 2.60 26.92 -2.88
CA ASP A 41 2.02 27.42 -4.14
C ASP A 41 2.84 26.80 -5.28
N THR A 42 2.55 25.54 -5.60
CA THR A 42 3.20 24.83 -6.70
C THR A 42 2.68 25.39 -8.03
N ASN A 43 3.56 26.04 -8.78
CA ASN A 43 3.30 26.52 -10.14
C ASN A 43 2.92 25.32 -11.03
N LEU A 44 1.74 25.40 -11.67
CA LEU A 44 1.12 24.31 -12.42
C LEU A 44 1.57 24.23 -13.90
N ASP A 45 2.56 25.02 -14.34
CA ASP A 45 2.95 25.06 -15.76
C ASP A 45 3.69 23.78 -16.22
N ASP A 46 4.34 23.05 -15.32
CA ASP A 46 5.11 21.84 -15.66
C ASP A 46 4.25 20.58 -15.89
N VAL A 47 3.01 20.55 -15.39
CA VAL A 47 2.12 19.38 -15.56
C VAL A 47 1.53 19.29 -16.97
N GLU A 48 1.41 20.40 -17.70
CA GLU A 48 0.86 20.39 -19.07
C GLU A 48 1.80 19.72 -20.08
N ALA A 49 3.12 19.71 -19.82
CA ALA A 49 4.12 19.10 -20.69
C ALA A 49 4.14 17.57 -20.63
N VAL A 50 3.69 16.96 -19.52
CA VAL A 50 3.73 15.51 -19.30
C VAL A 50 2.60 14.77 -20.01
N PHE A 51 1.48 15.44 -20.29
CA PHE A 51 0.32 14.84 -20.96
C PHE A 51 0.37 14.93 -22.50
N LYS A 52 1.44 15.49 -23.08
CA LYS A 52 1.66 15.49 -24.54
C LYS A 52 2.40 14.22 -24.98
N ASP A 53 1.59 13.21 -25.26
CA ASP A 53 1.76 12.12 -26.23
C ASP A 53 3.07 11.32 -26.22
N SER A 54 2.94 10.05 -25.82
CA SER A 54 3.69 8.96 -26.45
C SER A 54 2.73 7.79 -26.65
N GLU A 55 2.38 7.51 -27.90
CA GLU A 55 1.61 6.33 -28.31
C GLU A 55 2.36 5.05 -27.88
N GLU A 56 1.78 4.28 -26.95
CA GLU A 56 2.35 3.00 -26.53
C GLU A 56 2.17 1.95 -27.64
N LEU A 57 3.29 1.66 -28.29
CA LEU A 57 3.54 0.46 -29.09
C LEU A 57 3.21 -0.79 -28.28
N HIS A 58 2.36 -1.67 -28.83
CA HIS A 58 2.11 -3.01 -28.29
C HIS A 58 3.42 -3.83 -28.32
N VAL A 59 4.15 -3.87 -27.21
CA VAL A 59 5.31 -4.75 -27.03
C VAL A 59 4.83 -6.12 -26.61
N THR A 60 5.06 -7.13 -27.45
CA THR A 60 4.86 -8.53 -27.10
C THR A 60 5.84 -8.90 -25.97
N GLU A 61 5.32 -9.22 -24.77
CA GLU A 61 6.14 -9.60 -23.62
C GLU A 61 7.00 -10.82 -23.92
N LYS A 62 8.32 -10.62 -24.09
CA LYS A 62 9.30 -11.69 -24.09
C LYS A 62 9.47 -12.24 -22.67
N LYS A 63 9.87 -13.50 -22.55
CA LYS A 63 10.20 -14.11 -21.25
C LYS A 63 11.45 -13.41 -20.70
N GLU A 64 11.31 -12.75 -19.56
CA GLU A 64 12.41 -12.01 -18.93
C GLU A 64 13.32 -13.00 -18.18
N GLU A 65 14.63 -12.91 -18.43
CA GLU A 65 15.61 -13.76 -17.76
C GLU A 65 15.95 -13.27 -16.34
N GLN A 66 15.72 -11.99 -16.04
CA GLN A 66 15.99 -11.34 -14.76
C GLN A 66 14.82 -10.46 -14.32
N PRO A 67 14.69 -10.15 -13.02
CA PRO A 67 13.74 -9.16 -12.52
C PRO A 67 13.89 -7.82 -13.24
N ALA A 68 12.77 -7.09 -13.38
CA ALA A 68 12.79 -5.73 -13.88
C ALA A 68 13.68 -4.87 -12.99
N ALA A 69 14.74 -4.27 -13.55
CA ALA A 69 15.66 -3.46 -12.78
C ALA A 69 14.92 -2.23 -12.22
N MET A 70 15.03 -2.01 -10.91
CA MET A 70 14.40 -0.87 -10.26
C MET A 70 15.38 0.27 -10.02
N ASN A 71 15.13 1.42 -10.63
CA ASN A 71 15.98 2.58 -10.48
C ASN A 71 15.57 3.45 -9.27
N THR A 72 16.44 4.38 -8.87
CA THR A 72 16.21 5.25 -7.71
C THR A 72 14.99 6.17 -7.88
N PHE A 73 14.74 6.68 -9.09
CA PHE A 73 13.57 7.52 -9.38
C PHE A 73 12.26 6.73 -9.31
N GLU A 74 12.26 5.48 -9.76
CA GLU A 74 11.13 4.55 -9.61
C GLU A 74 10.86 4.23 -8.13
N LEU A 75 11.91 4.05 -7.32
CA LEU A 75 11.73 3.84 -5.88
C LEU A 75 11.09 5.06 -5.21
N ILE A 76 11.54 6.26 -5.58
CA ILE A 76 11.03 7.54 -5.06
C ILE A 76 9.59 7.77 -5.51
N SER A 77 9.27 7.51 -6.79
CA SER A 77 7.92 7.73 -7.34
C SER A 77 6.86 6.90 -6.63
N MET A 78 7.22 5.73 -6.10
CA MET A 78 6.36 4.88 -5.29
C MET A 78 6.22 5.32 -3.83
N SER A 79 6.80 6.45 -3.42
CA SER A 79 6.60 7.00 -2.07
C SER A 79 5.16 7.48 -1.88
N LYS A 80 4.67 7.41 -0.63
CA LYS A 80 3.28 7.82 -0.33
C LYS A 80 3.00 9.29 -0.62
N GLY A 81 4.00 10.16 -0.48
CA GLY A 81 3.85 11.60 -0.74
C GLY A 81 3.66 11.95 -2.20
N LEU A 82 4.10 11.09 -3.12
CA LEU A 82 3.94 11.29 -4.57
C LEU A 82 2.73 10.51 -5.14
N ASN A 83 2.05 9.71 -4.32
CA ASN A 83 0.89 8.94 -4.74
C ASN A 83 -0.42 9.68 -4.44
N LEU A 84 -1.00 10.28 -5.48
CA LEU A 84 -2.26 11.04 -5.40
C LEU A 84 -3.52 10.16 -5.34
N GLY A 85 -3.41 8.84 -5.47
CA GLY A 85 -4.57 7.94 -5.46
C GLY A 85 -5.43 8.07 -4.21
N ASN A 86 -4.80 8.36 -3.06
CA ASN A 86 -5.51 8.52 -1.79
C ASN A 86 -6.35 9.81 -1.72
N LEU A 87 -6.18 10.78 -2.63
CA LEU A 87 -6.97 12.03 -2.65
C LEU A 87 -8.45 11.76 -2.96
N PHE A 88 -8.72 10.67 -3.67
CA PHE A 88 -10.06 10.31 -4.15
C PHE A 88 -10.73 9.22 -3.30
N ASP A 89 -10.03 8.67 -2.30
CA ASP A 89 -10.57 7.64 -1.42
C ASP A 89 -11.45 8.26 -0.33
N ALA A 90 -12.73 7.89 -0.29
CA ALA A 90 -13.69 8.36 0.72
C ALA A 90 -13.36 7.87 2.15
N GLU A 91 -12.56 6.81 2.27
CA GLU A 91 -12.09 6.26 3.54
C GLU A 91 -10.58 6.47 3.69
N GLN A 92 -10.17 7.41 4.55
CA GLN A 92 -8.75 7.62 4.89
C GLN A 92 -8.24 6.54 5.84
N GLY A 93 -8.08 5.33 5.31
CA GLY A 93 -7.41 4.24 5.99
C GLY A 93 -5.89 4.41 5.99
N TYR A 94 -5.24 4.16 7.13
CA TYR A 94 -3.78 4.11 7.20
C TYR A 94 -3.26 2.89 6.41
N LYS A 95 -2.89 3.09 5.14
CA LYS A 95 -2.37 2.00 4.28
C LYS A 95 -0.95 1.65 4.72
N ARG A 96 -0.75 0.47 5.31
CA ARG A 96 0.60 -0.01 5.66
C ARG A 96 1.42 -0.20 4.39
N GLU A 97 2.70 0.14 4.47
CA GLU A 97 3.62 -0.16 3.40
C GLU A 97 3.88 -1.67 3.35
N THR A 98 3.67 -2.28 2.18
CA THR A 98 3.78 -3.71 1.95
C THR A 98 4.99 -4.03 1.05
N ARG A 99 6.14 -3.41 1.34
CA ARG A 99 7.40 -3.61 0.62
C ARG A 99 8.49 -4.05 1.59
N PHE A 100 9.37 -4.92 1.14
CA PHE A 100 10.54 -5.38 1.91
C PHE A 100 11.67 -5.75 0.95
N THR A 101 12.89 -5.80 1.46
CA THR A 101 14.09 -6.14 0.67
C THR A 101 14.67 -7.49 1.07
N SER A 102 15.39 -8.13 0.15
CA SER A 102 16.10 -9.38 0.41
C SER A 102 17.37 -9.44 -0.42
N LYS A 103 18.40 -10.10 0.12
CA LYS A 103 19.65 -10.39 -0.60
C LYS A 103 19.63 -11.76 -1.30
N CYS A 104 18.53 -12.50 -1.21
CA CYS A 104 18.39 -13.80 -1.86
C CYS A 104 18.20 -13.62 -3.39
N PRO A 105 18.62 -14.60 -4.22
CA PRO A 105 18.32 -14.59 -5.64
C PRO A 105 16.80 -14.56 -5.90
N ALA A 106 16.36 -13.82 -6.93
CA ALA A 106 14.94 -13.63 -7.23
C ALA A 106 14.15 -14.94 -7.37
N ASN A 107 14.71 -15.93 -8.05
CA ASN A 107 14.11 -17.27 -8.17
C ASN A 107 13.87 -17.94 -6.81
N LYS A 108 14.78 -17.74 -5.86
CA LYS A 108 14.63 -18.27 -4.49
C LYS A 108 13.52 -17.54 -3.75
N ILE A 109 13.38 -16.23 -3.94
CA ILE A 109 12.31 -15.41 -3.36
C ILE A 109 10.94 -15.87 -3.88
N ILE A 110 10.77 -15.94 -5.21
CA ILE A 110 9.53 -16.40 -5.86
C ILE A 110 9.12 -17.79 -5.35
N ASN A 111 10.06 -18.74 -5.33
CA ASN A 111 9.80 -20.09 -4.83
C ASN A 111 9.45 -20.10 -3.34
N LYS A 112 10.06 -19.24 -2.53
CA LYS A 112 9.77 -19.15 -1.09
C LYS A 112 8.38 -18.56 -0.83
N ILE A 113 7.97 -17.56 -1.61
CA ILE A 113 6.61 -16.99 -1.56
C ILE A 113 5.58 -18.07 -1.95
N GLU A 114 5.82 -18.81 -3.03
CA GLU A 114 4.95 -19.91 -3.46
C GLU A 114 4.79 -20.98 -2.38
N GLN A 115 5.90 -21.40 -1.75
CA GLN A 115 5.88 -22.37 -0.66
C GLN A 115 5.07 -21.89 0.55
N ALA A 116 5.11 -20.59 0.86
CA ALA A 116 4.34 -20.00 1.95
C ALA A 116 2.85 -19.85 1.61
N ALA A 117 2.50 -19.65 0.34
CA ALA A 117 1.13 -19.48 -0.13
C ALA A 117 0.34 -20.80 -0.22
N LYS A 118 1.00 -21.91 -0.57
CA LYS A 118 0.37 -23.24 -0.71
C LYS A 118 -0.43 -23.72 0.51
N PRO A 119 0.10 -23.70 1.76
CA PRO A 119 -0.67 -24.15 2.92
C PRO A 119 -1.84 -23.23 3.29
N LEU A 120 -1.96 -22.07 2.64
CA LEU A 120 -3.02 -21.09 2.83
C LEU A 120 -4.13 -21.20 1.76
N ASP A 121 -4.14 -22.28 0.95
CA ASP A 121 -5.11 -22.55 -0.12
C ASP A 121 -5.17 -21.49 -1.24
N PHE A 122 -4.07 -20.77 -1.45
CA PHE A 122 -3.94 -19.86 -2.59
C PHE A 122 -3.57 -20.62 -3.87
N GLY A 123 -4.31 -20.38 -4.93
CA GLY A 123 -3.88 -20.63 -6.30
C GLY A 123 -2.76 -19.65 -6.68
N VAL A 124 -1.66 -20.16 -7.22
CA VAL A 124 -0.48 -19.37 -7.56
C VAL A 124 -0.28 -19.35 -9.07
N GLN A 125 -0.29 -18.15 -9.66
CA GLN A 125 0.15 -17.91 -11.03
C GLN A 125 1.43 -17.10 -11.00
N LYS A 126 2.44 -17.48 -11.79
CA LYS A 126 3.73 -16.77 -11.85
C LYS A 126 4.18 -16.58 -13.29
N LYS A 127 4.66 -15.38 -13.61
CA LYS A 127 5.21 -15.01 -14.92
C LYS A 127 6.21 -13.86 -14.72
N ASN A 128 7.40 -13.95 -15.32
CA ASN A 128 8.41 -12.87 -15.30
C ASN A 128 8.59 -12.22 -13.91
N TYR A 129 8.89 -13.01 -12.88
CA TYR A 129 9.08 -12.54 -11.49
C TYR A 129 7.88 -11.81 -10.85
N LYS A 130 6.72 -11.83 -11.49
CA LYS A 130 5.43 -11.40 -10.96
C LYS A 130 4.62 -12.63 -10.54
N MET A 131 3.84 -12.49 -9.46
CA MET A 131 2.96 -13.54 -8.95
C MET A 131 1.57 -12.98 -8.64
N ARG A 132 0.54 -13.75 -8.99
CA ARG A 132 -0.83 -13.58 -8.52
C ARG A 132 -1.18 -14.73 -7.60
N LEU A 133 -1.63 -14.41 -6.39
CA LEU A 133 -2.10 -15.33 -5.38
C LEU A 133 -3.60 -15.11 -5.22
N GLU A 134 -4.40 -16.10 -5.61
CA GLU A 134 -5.85 -16.02 -5.56
C GLU A 134 -6.39 -17.06 -4.61
N ASN A 135 -7.23 -16.66 -3.66
CA ASN A 135 -7.86 -17.64 -2.78
C ASN A 135 -8.96 -18.38 -3.54
N LEU A 136 -8.83 -19.70 -3.64
CA LEU A 136 -9.80 -20.55 -4.35
C LEU A 136 -11.14 -20.67 -3.60
N LYS A 137 -11.16 -20.36 -2.30
CA LYS A 137 -12.35 -20.42 -1.46
C LYS A 137 -12.53 -19.15 -0.64
N ALA A 138 -13.76 -18.64 -0.57
CA ALA A 138 -14.08 -17.51 0.28
C ALA A 138 -13.82 -17.85 1.77
N GLY A 139 -13.01 -17.05 2.43
CA GLY A 139 -12.91 -17.05 3.89
C GLY A 139 -14.11 -16.34 4.52
N ARG A 140 -14.12 -16.21 5.86
CA ARG A 140 -15.19 -15.50 6.60
C ARG A 140 -15.46 -14.07 6.09
N LYS A 141 -14.44 -13.39 5.56
CA LYS A 141 -14.51 -12.02 5.03
C LYS A 141 -14.47 -11.95 3.49
N GLY A 142 -14.74 -13.06 2.81
CA GLY A 142 -14.67 -13.15 1.35
C GLY A 142 -13.30 -13.59 0.84
N ASN A 143 -13.02 -13.29 -0.44
CA ASN A 143 -11.80 -13.69 -1.12
C ASN A 143 -10.72 -12.63 -0.94
N LEU A 144 -9.48 -13.08 -0.72
CA LEU A 144 -8.31 -12.22 -0.75
C LEU A 144 -7.49 -12.58 -1.99
N ASN A 145 -7.17 -11.57 -2.80
CA ASN A 145 -6.27 -11.69 -3.94
C ASN A 145 -5.05 -10.80 -3.69
N VAL A 146 -3.86 -11.32 -3.97
CA VAL A 146 -2.60 -10.61 -3.76
C VAL A 146 -1.81 -10.64 -5.06
N ALA A 147 -1.32 -9.48 -5.50
CA ALA A 147 -0.32 -9.37 -6.55
C ALA A 147 1.02 -8.98 -5.91
N THR A 148 2.11 -9.58 -6.37
CA THR A 148 3.46 -9.27 -5.90
C THR A 148 4.47 -9.40 -7.03
N GLU A 149 5.55 -8.66 -6.93
CA GLU A 149 6.62 -8.59 -7.93
C GLU A 149 7.97 -8.54 -7.21
N VAL A 150 8.98 -9.11 -7.85
CA VAL A 150 10.39 -8.93 -7.48
C VAL A 150 11.03 -8.09 -8.57
N SER A 151 11.69 -7.01 -8.17
CA SER A 151 12.41 -6.03 -9.00
C SER A 151 13.82 -5.83 -8.45
#